data_AF-A0A7Y2X8T3-F1
#
_entry.id   AF-A0A7Y2X8T3-F1
#
_cell.length_a   1.000
_cell.length_b   1.000
_cell.length_c   1.000
_cell.angle_alpha   90.00
_cell.angle_beta   90.00
_cell.angle_gamma   90.00
#
_symmetry.space_group_name_H-M   'P 1'
#
loop_
_entity.id
_entity.type
_entity.pdbx_description
1 polymer ?
#
loop_
_entity_poly.entity_id
_entity_poly.type
_entity_poly.pdbx_seq_one_letter_code
_entity_poly.pdbx_strand_id
1 'polypeptide(L)'
;MKNNKVILFNPRSANSKHRIPNSILQVGASIEGKFGYVFVDGNLEKDPWIKIDNYLSTGEFKFFGATVMPGMQLRQAIQVTKKLKAKYPRTTIIWGGYFPSNQYKSVLNSGYVDFIINGPGDEAFHQLLNSIQRENDPSLVKNLIFKKNGEFVITPKADLIDQDKLPSLPHEK
;
A
#
# COMPACT_ATOMS: atom_id res chain seq x y z
N MET A 1 21.29 -6.87 -6.38
CA MET A 1 20.49 -5.63 -6.13
C MET A 1 19.79 -5.81 -4.79
N LYS A 2 19.71 -4.77 -3.93
CA LYS A 2 18.98 -4.89 -2.65
C LYS A 2 17.51 -5.18 -2.97
N ASN A 3 17.02 -6.37 -2.61
CA ASN A 3 15.61 -6.73 -2.76
C ASN A 3 14.80 -6.00 -1.67
N ASN A 4 14.30 -4.82 -1.99
CA ASN A 4 13.43 -4.05 -1.10
C ASN A 4 12.04 -4.69 -1.11
N LYS A 5 11.74 -5.51 -0.09
CA LYS A 5 10.48 -6.26 -0.02
C LYS A 5 9.30 -5.39 0.41
N VAL A 6 8.09 -5.87 0.10
CA VAL A 6 6.82 -5.18 0.32
C VAL A 6 5.95 -5.94 1.32
N ILE A 7 5.35 -5.24 2.28
CA ILE A 7 4.25 -5.75 3.09
C ILE A 7 2.94 -5.23 2.49
N LEU A 8 2.05 -6.13 2.11
CA LEU A 8 0.71 -5.80 1.62
C LEU A 8 -0.32 -6.10 2.72
N PHE A 9 -0.87 -5.03 3.31
CA PHE A 9 -1.72 -5.10 4.48
C PHE A 9 -3.19 -4.85 4.13
N ASN A 10 -4.05 -5.81 4.51
CA ASN A 10 -5.49 -5.61 4.57
C ASN A 10 -5.91 -5.39 6.02
N PRO A 11 -6.32 -4.18 6.42
CA PRO A 11 -6.87 -3.95 7.74
C PRO A 11 -8.19 -4.70 7.93
N ARG A 12 -8.53 -4.99 9.20
CA ARG A 12 -9.76 -5.65 9.61
C ARG A 12 -10.98 -4.90 9.09
N SER A 13 -11.80 -5.59 8.29
CA SER A 13 -12.97 -5.01 7.62
C SER A 13 -14.29 -5.28 8.33
N ALA A 14 -14.36 -6.32 9.18
CA ALA A 14 -15.56 -6.70 9.91
C ALA A 14 -15.22 -7.46 11.20
N ASN A 15 -16.21 -7.71 12.05
CA ASN A 15 -16.09 -8.60 13.22
C ASN A 15 -16.35 -10.07 12.89
N SER A 16 -17.02 -10.35 11.76
CA SER A 16 -17.36 -11.70 11.29
C SER A 16 -17.59 -11.69 9.77
N LYS A 17 -17.61 -12.86 9.11
CA LYS A 17 -17.86 -13.02 7.66
C LYS A 17 -16.93 -12.14 6.80
N HIS A 18 -15.63 -12.32 7.02
CA HIS A 18 -14.60 -11.58 6.30
C HIS A 18 -14.64 -11.87 4.79
N ARG A 19 -14.46 -10.83 3.99
CA ARG A 19 -14.35 -10.95 2.54
C ARG A 19 -12.89 -11.18 2.15
N ILE A 20 -12.68 -11.94 1.08
CA ILE A 20 -11.37 -12.09 0.46
C ILE A 20 -10.84 -10.70 0.08
N PRO A 21 -9.61 -10.34 0.46
CA PRO A 21 -9.09 -9.00 0.26
C PRO A 21 -8.52 -8.83 -1.17
N ASN A 22 -9.41 -8.83 -2.17
CA ASN A 22 -9.04 -8.79 -3.58
C ASN A 22 -8.11 -7.62 -3.94
N SER A 23 -8.24 -6.47 -3.27
CA SER A 23 -7.41 -5.29 -3.56
C SER A 23 -5.92 -5.51 -3.31
N ILE A 24 -5.54 -6.21 -2.23
CA ILE A 24 -4.13 -6.52 -1.98
C ILE A 24 -3.65 -7.69 -2.83
N LEU A 25 -4.53 -8.66 -3.13
CA LEU A 25 -4.18 -9.77 -4.03
C LEU A 25 -3.86 -9.26 -5.43
N GLN A 26 -4.66 -8.35 -5.96
CA GLN A 26 -4.48 -7.71 -7.26
C GLN A 26 -3.14 -6.97 -7.34
N VAL A 27 -2.82 -6.18 -6.31
CA VAL A 27 -1.52 -5.48 -6.23
C VAL A 27 -0.36 -6.46 -6.03
N GLY A 28 -0.54 -7.54 -5.27
CA GLY A 28 0.45 -8.61 -5.14
C GLY A 28 0.75 -9.28 -6.48
N ALA A 29 -0.29 -9.54 -7.27
CA ALA A 29 -0.17 -10.10 -8.62
C ALA A 29 0.67 -9.20 -9.55
N SER A 30 0.48 -7.88 -9.48
CA SER A 30 1.16 -6.95 -10.39
C SER A 30 2.68 -6.83 -10.14
N ILE A 31 3.12 -7.17 -8.93
CA ILE A 31 4.52 -7.17 -8.49
C ILE A 31 5.12 -8.58 -8.39
N GLU A 32 4.37 -9.63 -8.74
CA GLU A 32 4.84 -11.02 -8.75
C GLU A 32 6.07 -11.18 -9.65
N GLY A 33 7.07 -11.94 -9.17
CA GLY A 33 8.35 -12.12 -9.87
C GLY A 33 9.23 -10.85 -9.98
N LYS A 34 8.75 -9.69 -9.50
CA LYS A 34 9.46 -8.39 -9.60
C LYS A 34 9.90 -7.88 -8.24
N PHE A 35 9.05 -8.02 -7.23
CA PHE A 35 9.34 -7.68 -5.83
C PHE A 35 9.02 -8.87 -4.92
N GLY A 36 9.85 -9.10 -3.91
CA GLY A 36 9.47 -9.98 -2.81
C GLY A 36 8.39 -9.30 -1.97
N TYR A 37 7.31 -10.02 -1.65
CA TYR A 37 6.23 -9.47 -0.84
C TYR A 37 5.59 -10.52 0.06
N VAL A 38 4.87 -10.05 1.08
CA VAL A 38 4.07 -10.87 1.99
C VAL A 38 2.72 -10.22 2.23
N PHE A 39 1.70 -11.03 2.52
CA PHE A 39 0.39 -10.56 2.93
C PHE A 39 0.26 -10.55 4.46
N VAL A 40 -0.34 -9.48 4.98
CA VAL A 40 -0.83 -9.43 6.36
C VAL A 40 -2.31 -9.07 6.30
N ASP A 41 -3.17 -9.99 6.74
CA ASP A 41 -4.62 -9.74 6.79
C ASP A 41 -5.08 -9.58 8.23
N GLY A 42 -5.42 -8.35 8.60
CA GLY A 42 -5.96 -8.00 9.91
C GLY A 42 -7.31 -8.66 10.24
N ASN A 43 -8.00 -9.27 9.27
CA ASN A 43 -9.13 -10.15 9.52
C ASN A 43 -8.69 -11.49 10.15
N LEU A 44 -7.55 -12.03 9.73
CA LEU A 44 -7.01 -13.31 10.20
C LEU A 44 -6.11 -13.16 11.43
N GLU A 45 -5.45 -12.00 11.57
CA GLU A 45 -4.55 -11.73 12.68
C GLU A 45 -5.29 -11.15 13.89
N LYS A 46 -4.98 -11.65 15.09
CA LYS A 46 -5.44 -11.05 16.36
C LYS A 46 -4.82 -9.68 16.58
N ASP A 47 -3.49 -9.59 16.41
CA ASP A 47 -2.74 -8.34 16.36
C ASP A 47 -1.80 -8.35 15.14
N PRO A 48 -2.17 -7.70 14.02
CA PRO A 48 -1.33 -7.67 12.83
C PRO A 48 -0.02 -6.91 13.05
N TRP A 49 0.08 -6.06 14.09
CA TRP A 49 1.31 -5.32 14.36
C TRP A 49 2.48 -6.25 14.64
N ILE A 50 2.28 -7.34 15.38
CA ILE A 50 3.36 -8.30 15.72
C ILE A 50 3.99 -8.84 14.43
N LYS A 51 3.16 -9.25 13.46
CA LYS A 51 3.63 -9.81 12.20
C LYS A 51 4.32 -8.76 11.33
N ILE A 52 3.75 -7.56 11.24
CA ILE A 52 4.34 -6.42 10.52
C ILE A 52 5.70 -6.04 11.12
N ASP A 53 5.79 -5.97 12.44
CA ASP A 53 7.02 -5.63 13.17
C ASP A 53 8.10 -6.69 12.95
N ASN A 54 7.74 -7.98 13.02
CA ASN A 54 8.66 -9.07 12.73
C ASN A 54 9.25 -8.95 11.32
N TYR A 55 8.42 -8.71 10.30
CA TYR A 55 8.92 -8.51 8.94
C TYR A 55 9.82 -7.27 8.82
N LEU A 56 9.40 -6.11 9.34
CA LEU A 56 10.19 -4.89 9.26
C LEU A 56 11.53 -4.98 10.00
N SER A 57 11.57 -5.71 11.13
CA SER A 57 12.77 -5.88 11.94
C SER A 57 13.89 -6.65 11.23
N THR A 58 13.56 -7.48 10.23
CA THR A 58 14.56 -8.16 9.38
C THR A 58 15.41 -7.18 8.56
N GLY A 59 14.91 -5.96 8.34
CA GLY A 59 15.55 -4.97 7.49
C GLY A 59 15.36 -5.19 5.99
N GLU A 60 14.73 -6.29 5.55
CA GLU A 60 14.50 -6.60 4.13
C GLU A 60 13.30 -5.83 3.54
N PHE A 61 12.32 -5.49 4.39
CA PHE A 61 11.10 -4.81 3.97
C PHE A 61 11.27 -3.30 4.05
N LYS A 62 11.06 -2.61 2.93
CA LYS A 62 11.18 -1.14 2.82
C LYS A 62 9.89 -0.46 2.38
N PHE A 63 8.92 -1.23 1.89
CA PHE A 63 7.63 -0.73 1.44
C PHE A 63 6.50 -1.33 2.27
N PHE A 64 5.54 -0.50 2.65
CA PHE A 64 4.30 -0.91 3.31
C PHE A 64 3.12 -0.37 2.52
N GLY A 65 2.36 -1.27 1.89
CA GLY A 65 1.12 -0.97 1.19
C GLY A 65 -0.09 -1.34 2.05
N ALA A 66 -1.07 -0.44 2.20
CA ALA A 66 -2.33 -0.75 2.87
C ALA A 66 -3.54 -0.40 2.00
N THR A 67 -4.54 -1.29 1.95
CA THR A 67 -5.86 -0.96 1.41
C THR A 67 -6.73 -0.39 2.54
N VAL A 68 -7.33 0.79 2.33
CA VAL A 68 -8.02 1.51 3.41
C VAL A 68 -9.40 1.97 2.97
N MET A 69 -10.41 1.32 3.54
CA MET A 69 -11.80 1.76 3.54
C MET A 69 -12.15 2.54 4.82
N PRO A 70 -13.23 3.33 4.84
CA PRO A 70 -13.74 3.94 6.07
C PRO A 70 -14.07 2.91 7.16
N GLY A 71 -14.30 3.38 8.38
CA GLY A 71 -14.74 2.54 9.50
C GLY A 71 -13.61 1.73 10.13
N MET A 72 -13.82 0.43 10.36
CA MET A 72 -12.89 -0.44 11.07
C MET A 72 -11.51 -0.50 10.41
N GLN A 73 -11.47 -0.52 9.07
CA GLN A 73 -10.20 -0.56 8.35
C GLN A 73 -9.37 0.68 8.61
N LEU A 74 -9.97 1.86 8.46
CA LEU A 74 -9.31 3.14 8.74
C LEU A 74 -8.75 3.20 10.17
N ARG A 75 -9.53 2.77 11.17
CA ARG A 75 -9.08 2.78 12.57
C ARG A 75 -7.81 1.95 12.76
N GLN A 76 -7.79 0.72 12.24
CA GLN A 76 -6.62 -0.15 12.38
C GLN A 76 -5.44 0.34 11.53
N ALA A 77 -5.69 0.81 10.30
CA ALA A 77 -4.65 1.37 9.43
C ALA A 77 -3.94 2.55 10.09
N ILE A 78 -4.67 3.50 10.70
CA ILE A 78 -4.07 4.63 11.43
C ILE A 78 -3.17 4.14 12.57
N GLN A 79 -3.65 3.19 13.38
CA GLN A 79 -2.89 2.67 14.52
C GLN A 79 -1.59 1.97 14.08
N VAL A 80 -1.67 1.13 13.05
CA VAL A 80 -0.52 0.41 12.49
C VAL A 80 0.47 1.39 11.85
N THR A 81 -0.01 2.29 11.00
CA THR A 81 0.84 3.26 10.28
C THR A 81 1.54 4.24 11.23
N LYS A 82 0.88 4.68 12.31
CA LYS A 82 1.54 5.49 13.36
C LYS A 82 2.69 4.76 14.04
N LYS A 83 2.47 3.52 14.48
CA LYS A 83 3.53 2.69 15.09
C LYS A 83 4.68 2.44 14.11
N LEU A 84 4.34 2.13 12.86
CA LEU A 84 5.30 1.89 11.80
C LEU A 84 6.17 3.13 11.55
N LYS A 85 5.59 4.32 11.35
CA LYS A 85 6.37 5.56 11.11
C LYS A 85 7.27 5.91 12.30
N ALA A 86 6.81 5.68 13.53
CA ALA A 86 7.59 5.94 14.73
C ALA A 86 8.80 4.99 14.87
N LYS A 87 8.63 3.68 14.62
CA LYS A 87 9.68 2.67 14.79
C LYS A 87 10.59 2.52 13.56
N TYR A 88 10.04 2.70 12.37
CA TYR A 88 10.69 2.51 11.08
C TYR A 88 10.50 3.72 10.16
N PRO A 89 11.06 4.90 10.51
CA PRO A 89 10.79 6.16 9.80
C PRO A 89 11.24 6.17 8.33
N ARG A 90 12.13 5.26 7.93
CA ARG A 90 12.64 5.09 6.56
C ARG A 90 11.79 4.17 5.68
N THR A 91 10.78 3.50 6.24
CA THR A 91 9.87 2.68 5.44
C THR A 91 8.94 3.60 4.66
N THR A 92 8.80 3.38 3.35
CA THR A 92 7.84 4.09 2.53
C THR A 92 6.44 3.50 2.74
N ILE A 93 5.50 4.36 3.09
CA ILE A 93 4.13 4.01 3.46
C ILE A 93 3.18 4.49 2.36
N ILE A 94 2.50 3.52 1.75
CA ILE A 94 1.63 3.72 0.59
C ILE A 94 0.23 3.27 0.99
N TRP A 95 -0.75 4.17 0.89
CA TRP A 95 -2.16 3.82 1.10
C TRP A 95 -2.90 3.80 -0.23
N GLY A 96 -3.78 2.82 -0.42
CA GLY A 96 -4.72 2.76 -1.52
C GLY A 96 -6.14 2.52 -1.01
N GLY A 97 -7.12 2.57 -1.91
CA GLY A 97 -8.54 2.36 -1.58
C GLY A 97 -9.36 3.64 -1.47
N TYR A 98 -10.64 3.47 -1.13
CA TYR A 98 -11.63 4.55 -1.22
C TYR A 98 -11.30 5.73 -0.31
N PHE A 99 -10.95 5.48 0.94
CA PHE A 99 -10.74 6.55 1.92
C PHE A 99 -9.57 7.47 1.55
N PRO A 100 -8.33 6.97 1.33
CA PRO A 100 -7.20 7.85 1.02
C PRO A 100 -7.36 8.58 -0.30
N SER A 101 -8.03 7.98 -1.29
CA SER A 101 -8.31 8.64 -2.57
C SER A 101 -9.22 9.88 -2.41
N ASN A 102 -10.24 9.78 -1.55
CA ASN A 102 -11.21 10.87 -1.37
C ASN A 102 -10.81 11.87 -0.26
N GLN A 103 -10.03 11.41 0.74
CA GLN A 103 -9.64 12.19 1.92
C GLN A 103 -8.13 12.45 1.97
N TYR A 104 -7.49 12.59 0.81
CA TYR A 104 -6.04 12.65 0.67
C TYR A 104 -5.39 13.78 1.47
N LYS A 105 -6.06 14.94 1.62
CA LYS A 105 -5.55 16.06 2.41
C LYS A 105 -5.34 15.65 3.87
N SER A 106 -6.34 15.02 4.48
CA SER A 106 -6.26 14.53 5.86
C SER A 106 -5.20 13.44 6.02
N VAL A 107 -5.13 12.52 5.06
CA VAL A 107 -4.16 11.41 5.08
C VAL A 107 -2.72 11.93 4.98
N LEU A 108 -2.41 12.78 4.00
CA LEU A 108 -1.04 13.28 3.80
C LEU A 108 -0.64 14.35 4.82
N ASN A 109 -1.59 15.16 5.33
CA ASN A 109 -1.32 16.09 6.43
C ASN A 109 -1.02 15.39 7.76
N SER A 110 -1.36 14.10 7.91
CA SER A 110 -1.00 13.34 9.10
C SER A 110 0.51 13.15 9.27
N GLY A 111 1.28 13.26 8.19
CA GLY A 111 2.73 13.01 8.18
C GLY A 111 3.13 11.52 8.27
N TYR A 112 2.17 10.60 8.29
CA TYR A 112 2.45 9.16 8.42
C TYR A 112 2.36 8.39 7.11
N VAL A 113 1.79 8.96 6.05
CA VAL A 113 1.64 8.33 4.74
C VAL A 113 2.41 9.15 3.72
N ASP A 114 3.23 8.47 2.92
CA ASP A 114 4.10 9.13 1.94
C ASP A 114 3.42 9.25 0.58
N PHE A 115 2.66 8.22 0.17
CA PHE A 115 1.98 8.17 -1.12
C PHE A 115 0.57 7.59 -1.02
N ILE A 116 -0.30 8.04 -1.91
CA ILE A 116 -1.65 7.51 -2.09
C ILE A 116 -1.84 7.02 -3.51
N ILE A 117 -2.23 5.76 -3.67
CA ILE A 117 -2.74 5.23 -4.93
C ILE A 117 -4.20 5.69 -5.09
N ASN A 118 -4.43 6.47 -6.14
CA ASN A 118 -5.69 7.14 -6.43
C ASN A 118 -6.40 6.46 -7.61
N GLY A 119 -7.11 5.36 -7.34
CA GLY A 119 -7.80 4.55 -8.35
C GLY A 119 -7.22 3.13 -8.44
N PRO A 120 -7.31 2.48 -9.63
CA PRO A 120 -6.71 1.16 -9.86
C PRO A 120 -5.21 1.16 -9.55
N GLY A 121 -4.79 0.15 -8.76
CA GLY A 121 -3.44 0.07 -8.22
C GLY A 121 -2.51 -0.88 -8.97
N ASP A 122 -3.03 -1.69 -9.88
CA ASP A 122 -2.33 -2.74 -10.61
C ASP A 122 -0.99 -2.24 -11.15
N GLU A 123 -1.06 -1.27 -12.05
CA GLU A 123 0.12 -0.69 -12.69
C GLU A 123 0.74 0.42 -11.82
N ALA A 124 -0.09 1.27 -11.21
CA ALA A 124 0.37 2.42 -10.45
C ALA A 124 1.25 2.04 -9.26
N PHE A 125 0.91 0.97 -8.55
CA PHE A 125 1.68 0.51 -7.39
C PHE A 125 3.06 0.00 -7.82
N HIS A 126 3.11 -0.87 -8.84
CA HIS A 126 4.37 -1.32 -9.43
C HIS A 126 5.22 -0.13 -9.87
N GLN A 127 4.67 0.77 -10.69
CA GLN A 127 5.41 1.91 -11.23
C GLN A 127 5.96 2.81 -10.13
N LEU A 128 5.20 3.02 -9.06
CA LEU A 128 5.66 3.76 -7.88
C LEU A 128 6.86 3.07 -7.22
N LEU A 129 6.79 1.76 -6.97
CA LEU A 129 7.90 1.01 -6.37
C LEU A 129 9.18 1.11 -7.22
N ASN A 130 9.04 0.93 -8.54
CA ASN A 130 10.15 1.08 -9.47
C ASN A 130 10.72 2.50 -9.50
N SER A 131 9.84 3.50 -9.49
CA SER A 131 10.24 4.91 -9.48
C SER A 131 11.08 5.22 -8.24
N ILE A 132 10.62 4.79 -7.06
CA ILE A 132 11.36 4.98 -5.81
C ILE A 132 12.68 4.21 -5.81
N GLN A 133 12.70 2.94 -6.24
CA GLN A 133 13.92 2.13 -6.24
C GLN A 133 14.99 2.64 -7.21
N ARG A 134 14.58 3.34 -8.28
CA ARG A 134 15.48 3.93 -9.28
C ARG A 134 15.73 5.42 -9.06
N GLU A 135 15.22 5.99 -7.97
CA GLU A 135 15.33 7.43 -7.65
C GLU A 135 14.76 8.35 -8.75
N ASN A 136 13.73 7.87 -9.45
CA ASN A 136 13.02 8.64 -10.48
C ASN A 136 11.94 9.55 -9.86
N ASP A 137 11.46 10.54 -10.63
CA ASP A 137 10.39 11.43 -10.18
C ASP A 137 9.03 10.69 -10.13
N PRO A 138 8.38 10.57 -8.96
CA PRO A 138 7.09 9.90 -8.83
C PRO A 138 5.92 10.66 -9.49
N SER A 139 6.07 11.93 -9.85
CA SER A 139 5.03 12.70 -10.56
C SER A 139 4.71 12.17 -11.96
N LEU A 140 5.57 11.32 -12.51
CA LEU A 140 5.33 10.63 -13.79
C LEU A 140 4.43 9.40 -13.66
N VAL A 141 4.16 8.93 -12.43
CA VAL A 141 3.31 7.77 -12.16
C VAL A 141 1.85 8.23 -12.17
N LYS A 142 1.03 7.68 -13.07
CA LYS A 142 -0.42 7.92 -13.09
C LYS A 142 -1.11 7.34 -11.84
N ASN A 143 -2.32 7.82 -11.51
CA ASN A 143 -3.09 7.40 -10.33
C ASN A 143 -2.35 7.62 -8.98
N LEU A 144 -1.63 8.71 -8.81
CA LEU A 144 -0.86 9.00 -7.60
C LEU A 144 -1.29 10.32 -6.96
N ILE A 145 -1.33 10.36 -5.62
CA ILE A 145 -1.40 11.60 -4.84
C ILE A 145 -0.29 11.57 -3.79
N PHE A 146 0.48 12.65 -3.67
CA PHE A 146 1.54 12.79 -2.67
C PHE A 146 1.84 14.26 -2.40
N LYS A 147 2.81 14.52 -1.51
CA LYS A 147 3.32 15.87 -1.27
C LYS A 147 4.71 16.07 -1.85
N LYS A 148 4.93 17.19 -2.53
CA LYS A 148 6.25 17.67 -2.98
C LYS A 148 6.40 19.12 -2.54
N ASN A 149 7.43 19.41 -1.74
CA ASN A 149 7.69 20.75 -1.21
C ASN A 149 6.48 21.38 -0.48
N GLY A 150 5.76 20.58 0.31
CA GLY A 150 4.57 21.02 1.08
C GLY A 150 3.25 21.01 0.28
N GLU A 151 3.33 21.03 -1.04
CA GLU A 151 2.17 21.09 -1.94
C GLU A 151 1.67 19.69 -2.32
N PHE A 152 0.35 19.58 -2.54
CA PHE A 152 -0.27 18.35 -3.03
C PHE A 152 -0.04 18.19 -4.53
N VAL A 153 0.54 17.07 -4.93
CA VAL A 153 0.65 16.64 -6.32
C VAL A 153 -0.38 15.56 -6.57
N ILE A 154 -1.25 15.77 -7.56
CA ILE A 154 -2.28 14.82 -7.99
C ILE A 154 -1.99 14.52 -9.46
N THR A 155 -1.56 13.29 -9.76
CA THR A 155 -1.22 12.91 -11.14
C THR A 155 -2.48 12.50 -11.92
N PRO A 156 -2.44 12.57 -13.27
CA PRO A 156 -3.56 12.14 -14.10
C PRO A 156 -3.96 10.69 -13.82
N LYS A 157 -5.24 10.40 -14.04
CA LYS A 157 -5.74 9.03 -13.96
C LYS A 157 -5.17 8.17 -15.09
N ALA A 158 -4.90 6.91 -14.81
CA ALA A 158 -4.57 5.94 -15.84
C ALA A 158 -5.81 5.59 -16.67
N ASP A 159 -5.57 5.23 -17.92
CA ASP A 159 -6.60 4.69 -18.80
C ASP A 159 -7.09 3.36 -18.23
N LEU A 160 -8.36 3.02 -18.51
CA LEU A 160 -8.91 1.73 -18.09
C LEU A 160 -8.16 0.62 -18.81
N ILE A 161 -7.57 -0.28 -18.02
CA ILE A 161 -6.85 -1.45 -18.54
C ILE A 161 -7.88 -2.52 -18.90
N ASP A 162 -7.61 -3.23 -19.97
CA ASP A 162 -8.30 -4.47 -20.32
C ASP A 162 -8.13 -5.50 -19.18
N GLN A 163 -9.24 -5.87 -18.56
CA GLN A 163 -9.23 -6.73 -17.37
C GLN A 163 -8.77 -8.15 -17.69
N ASP A 164 -8.94 -8.61 -18.94
CA ASP A 164 -8.53 -9.95 -19.36
C ASP A 164 -7.00 -10.09 -19.46
N LYS A 165 -6.27 -8.97 -19.41
CA LYS A 165 -4.80 -8.93 -19.43
C LYS A 165 -4.18 -8.86 -18.04
N LEU A 166 -4.99 -8.84 -16.97
CA LEU A 166 -4.47 -8.77 -15.62
C LEU A 166 -3.83 -10.09 -15.19
N PRO A 167 -2.73 -10.05 -14.41
CA PRO A 167 -2.12 -11.27 -13.91
C PRO A 167 -3.06 -12.05 -13.00
N SER A 168 -2.92 -13.38 -12.99
CA SER A 168 -3.65 -14.24 -12.06
C SER A 168 -3.32 -13.89 -10.61
N LEU A 169 -4.32 -14.02 -9.73
CA LEU A 169 -4.13 -13.69 -8.32
C LEU A 169 -3.22 -14.71 -7.62
N PRO A 170 -2.32 -14.26 -6.74
CA PRO A 170 -1.43 -15.13 -5.98
C PRO A 170 -2.18 -15.74 -4.78
N HIS A 171 -2.59 -16.99 -4.90
CA HIS A 171 -3.37 -17.68 -3.86
C HIS A 171 -2.52 -18.40 -2.79
N GLU A 172 -1.22 -18.60 -3.02
CA GLU A 172 -0.37 -19.50 -2.22
C GLU A 172 0.72 -18.80 -1.37
N LYS A 173 0.54 -17.53 -0.98
CA LYS A 173 1.56 -16.76 -0.23
C LYS A 173 1.19 -16.40 1.19
#